data_AF-T0SE65-F1
#
_entry.id   AF-T0SE65-F1
#
_cell.length_a   1.000
_cell.length_b   1.000
_cell.length_c   1.000
_cell.angle_alpha   90.00
_cell.angle_beta   90.00
_cell.angle_gamma   90.00
#
_symmetry.space_group_name_H-M   'P 1'
#
loop_
_entity.id
_entity.type
_entity.pdbx_description
1 polymer ?
#
loop_
_entity_poly.entity_id
_entity_poly.type
_entity_poly.pdbx_seq_one_letter_code
_entity_poly.pdbx_strand_id
1 'polypeptide(L)' 'MDLFEEGILDSMRAIMLIVELEGAFDISLPPSEMDREDWNTANKIAARVQEKTDEN' A
#
# COMPACT_ATOMS: atom_id res chain seq x y z
N MET A 1 6.01 11.14 8.38
CA MET A 1 6.81 9.96 8.75
C MET A 1 6.89 9.09 7.52
N ASP A 2 8.09 8.97 6.94
CA ASP A 2 8.33 8.13 5.78
C ASP A 2 8.66 6.71 6.23
N LEU A 3 7.77 5.76 5.97
CA LEU A 3 7.87 4.37 6.42
C LEU A 3 9.09 3.64 5.83
N PHE A 4 9.58 4.06 4.67
CA PHE A 4 10.75 3.46 4.05
C PHE A 4 12.05 4.06 4.59
N GLU A 5 12.10 5.38 4.84
CA GLU A 5 13.26 6.00 5.48
C GLU A 5 13.47 5.51 6.92
N GLU A 6 12.38 5.27 7.64
CA GLU A 6 12.42 4.72 9.01
C GLU A 6 12.71 3.19 9.03
N GLY A 7 12.87 2.54 7.88
CA GLY A 7 13.13 1.10 7.77
C GLY A 7 11.96 0.21 8.21
N ILE A 8 10.77 0.77 8.35
CA ILE A 8 9.55 0.03 8.67
C ILE A 8 9.10 -0.79 7.47
N LEU A 9 9.13 -0.17 6.27
CA LEU A 9 8.88 -0.82 5.00
C LEU A 9 10.18 -1.01 4.21
N ASP A 10 10.34 -2.21 3.68
CA ASP A 10 11.28 -2.56 2.63
C ASP A 10 10.51 -3.16 1.44
N SER A 11 11.19 -3.50 0.35
CA SER A 11 10.55 -4.04 -0.84
C SER A 11 9.72 -5.30 -0.57
N MET A 12 10.17 -6.19 0.31
CA MET A 12 9.44 -7.42 0.64
C MET A 12 8.25 -7.14 1.56
N ARG A 13 8.43 -6.28 2.58
CA ARG A 13 7.35 -5.91 3.50
C ARG A 13 6.26 -5.10 2.81
N ALA A 14 6.61 -4.28 1.82
CA ALA A 14 5.65 -3.60 0.96
C ALA A 14 4.82 -4.61 0.16
N ILE A 15 5.45 -5.61 -0.46
CA ILE A 15 4.73 -6.67 -1.19
C ILE A 15 3.80 -7.47 -0.28
N MET A 16 4.25 -7.85 0.92
CA MET A 16 3.38 -8.55 1.89
C MET A 16 2.20 -7.68 2.31
N LEU A 17 2.43 -6.38 2.58
CA LEU A 17 1.37 -5.45 2.93
C LEU A 17 0.30 -5.38 1.84
N ILE A 18 0.70 -5.34 0.56
CA ILE A 18 -0.23 -5.35 -0.58
C ILE A 18 -1.10 -6.61 -0.55
N VAL A 19 -0.49 -7.79 -0.46
CA VAL A 19 -1.22 -9.07 -0.49
C VAL A 19 -2.24 -9.16 0.66
N GLU A 20 -1.85 -8.70 1.85
CA GLU A 20 -2.76 -8.64 3.01
C GLU A 20 -3.92 -7.67 2.79
N LEU A 21 -3.65 -6.49 2.20
CA LEU A 21 -4.69 -5.50 1.90
C LEU A 21 -5.66 -5.99 0.81
N GLU A 22 -5.14 -6.62 -0.26
CA GLU A 22 -5.97 -7.22 -1.31
C GLU A 22 -6.93 -8.26 -0.73
N GLY A 23 -6.43 -9.15 0.14
CA GLY A 23 -7.26 -10.18 0.79
C GLY A 23 -8.23 -9.63 1.83
N ALA A 24 -7.86 -8.57 2.55
CA ALA A 24 -8.70 -7.99 3.61
C ALA A 24 -9.85 -7.12 3.06
N PHE A 25 -9.62 -6.42 1.96
CA PHE A 25 -10.58 -5.46 1.39
C PHE A 25 -11.21 -5.93 0.06
N ASP A 26 -10.84 -7.12 -0.44
CA ASP A 26 -11.28 -7.65 -1.74
C ASP A 26 -10.98 -6.68 -2.90
N ILE A 27 -9.80 -6.05 -2.85
CA ILE A 27 -9.30 -5.09 -3.86
C ILE A 27 -8.13 -5.69 -4.65
N SER A 28 -7.83 -5.11 -5.81
CA SER A 28 -6.60 -5.41 -6.56
C SER A 28 -5.66 -4.20 -6.57
N LEU A 29 -4.41 -4.44 -6.17
CA LEU A 29 -3.35 -3.47 -6.01
C LEU A 29 -2.08 -3.99 -6.70
N PRO A 30 -1.91 -3.75 -8.01
CA PRO A 30 -0.73 -4.19 -8.73
C PRO A 30 0.52 -3.47 -8.20
N PRO A 31 1.59 -4.19 -7.80
CA PRO A 31 2.83 -3.56 -7.33
C PRO A 31 3.47 -2.63 -8.38
N SER A 32 3.18 -2.84 -9.67
CA SER A 32 3.62 -1.97 -10.77
C SER A 32 2.97 -0.58 -10.78
N GLU A 33 1.82 -0.42 -10.11
CA GLU A 33 1.10 0.86 -9.99
C GLU A 33 1.44 1.59 -8.68
N MET A 34 2.43 1.09 -7.94
CA MET A 34 2.76 1.58 -6.62
C MET A 34 4.12 2.25 -6.61
N ASP A 35 4.11 3.57 -6.77
CA ASP A 35 5.29 4.37 -6.57
C ASP A 35 5.59 4.54 -5.07
N ARG A 36 6.88 4.48 -4.72
CA ARG A 36 7.33 4.64 -3.32
C ARG A 36 6.82 5.93 -2.70
N GLU A 37 6.77 7.01 -3.47
CA GLU A 37 6.28 8.31 -3.01
C GLU A 37 4.80 8.28 -2.64
N ASP A 38 4.00 7.41 -3.25
CA ASP A 38 2.57 7.27 -2.95
C ASP A 38 2.30 6.34 -1.77
N TRP A 39 3.27 5.51 -1.39
CA TRP A 39 3.12 4.52 -0.31
C TRP A 39 4.03 4.79 0.88
N ASN A 40 4.70 5.93 0.91
CA ASN A 40 5.67 6.23 1.97
C ASN A 40 5.06 6.59 3.32
N THR A 41 3.74 6.76 3.45
CA THR A 41 3.11 7.06 4.74
C THR A 41 1.84 6.25 4.93
N ALA A 42 1.50 5.93 6.18
CA ALA A 42 0.28 5.19 6.51
C ALA A 42 -1.00 5.88 5.97
N ASN A 43 -1.05 7.21 6.02
CA ASN A 43 -2.21 7.96 5.52
C ASN A 43 -2.41 7.82 4.01
N LYS A 44 -1.32 7.85 3.23
CA LYS A 44 -1.41 7.67 1.77
C LYS A 44 -1.82 6.25 1.40
N ILE A 45 -1.25 5.25 2.09
CA ILE A 45 -1.63 3.84 1.93
C ILE A 45 -3.14 3.66 2.18
N ALA A 46 -3.64 4.19 3.29
CA ALA A 46 -5.06 4.11 3.64
C ALA A 46 -5.95 4.82 2.60
N ALA A 47 -5.55 6.00 2.11
CA ALA A 47 -6.28 6.70 1.06
C ALA A 47 -6.36 5.88 -0.24
N ARG A 48 -5.26 5.24 -0.64
CA ARG A 48 -5.22 4.41 -1.85
C ARG A 48 -6.10 3.17 -1.74
N VAL A 49 -6.10 2.53 -0.57
CA VAL A 49 -6.99 1.40 -0.25
C VAL A 49 -8.45 1.84 -0.30
N GLN A 50 -8.78 3.01 0.26
CA GLN A 50 -10.12 3.57 0.24
C GLN A 50 -10.60 3.83 -1.20
N GLU A 51 -9.78 4.50 -2.03
CA GLU A 51 -10.09 4.73 -3.45
C GLU A 51 -10.42 3.43 -4.18
N LYS A 52 -9.61 2.38 -4.00
CA LYS A 52 -9.86 1.07 -4.63
C LYS A 52 -11.09 0.37 -4.11
N THR A 53 -11.40 0.54 -2.82
CA THR A 53 -12.59 -0.05 -2.22
C THR A 53 -13.86 0.66 -2.70
N ASP A 54 -13.81 1.97 -2.92
CA ASP A 54 -14.94 2.75 -3.44
C ASP A 54 -15.18 2.54 -4.96
N GLU A 55 -14.16 2.07 -5.69
CA GLU A 55 -14.23 1.71 -7.11
C GLU A 55 -14.88 0.33 -7.36
N ASN A 56 -14.92 -0.56 -6.35
CA ASN A 56 -15.43 -1.93 -6.40
C ASN A 56 -16.92 -2.03 -6.04
#